data_AF-A0A9N8EQ06-F1
#
_entry.id   AF-A0A9N8EQ06-F1
#
_cell.length_a   1.000
_cell.length_b   1.000
_cell.length_c   1.000
_cell.angle_alpha   90.00
_cell.angle_beta   90.00
_cell.angle_gamma   90.00
#
_symmetry.space_group_name_H-M   'P 1'
#
loop_
_entity.id
_entity.type
_entity.pdbx_description
1 polymer ?
#
loop_
_entity_poly.entity_id
_entity_poly.type
_entity_poly.pdbx_seq_one_letter_code
_entity_poly.pdbx_strand_id
1 'polypeptide(L)'
;MRLTSRVVFQFFMSLLVATSILSLKQSRGFLSQVPLTISDSSSQVDEHFRDDSRNKTLVIITGTLRGGEKTWNTLYENVLDLNQADLALLLGAKPEKEKNSSLYQRAKYLWEFPEYSDWTDALNLITNNDTKWHVLLRHAFEVEQGTVGGGFYGGCKGHPGSGAIIFWIRWYLSNIIKEHSLHLKYDRFVLTRSDHYYLCEHDLSELDPNEVWLPSGEAWWGFTDRHVVAPAHKFLDVLNILPPVLQNPNYYLHYRKYNPLVRKHNFVDYPSAVNPEMIIKMRWAEDGIIPQYFGRTMFTCGVKGDGTRWRGMSGLRLEEGVYLKYEDEYKEAHHTCFDRNLTKALARHGGDPIV
;
A
#
# COMPACT_ATOMS: atom_id res chain seq x y z
N MET A 1 16.52 46.94 29.28
CA MET A 1 15.27 46.17 29.50
C MET A 1 15.44 44.82 28.80
N ARG A 2 15.92 43.79 29.52
CA ARG A 2 16.18 42.45 28.98
C ARG A 2 15.01 41.54 29.34
N LEU A 3 14.11 41.32 28.37
CA LEU A 3 13.09 40.28 28.46
C LEU A 3 13.73 38.93 28.12
N THR A 4 13.55 37.98 29.02
CA THR A 4 14.19 36.66 29.03
C THR A 4 13.52 35.72 28.02
N SER A 5 14.32 35.02 27.20
CA SER A 5 13.86 34.18 26.08
C SER A 5 13.05 32.93 26.47
N ARG A 6 12.87 32.68 27.78
CA ARG A 6 12.13 31.50 28.27
C ARG A 6 10.62 31.61 28.10
N VAL A 7 10.04 32.81 28.14
CA VAL A 7 8.58 32.99 28.04
C VAL A 7 8.08 32.81 26.59
N VAL A 8 8.89 33.19 25.60
CA VAL A 8 8.56 33.02 24.18
C VAL A 8 8.54 31.53 23.79
N PHE A 9 9.45 30.73 24.33
CA PHE A 9 9.54 29.31 24.01
C PHE A 9 8.37 28.50 24.57
N GLN A 10 7.88 28.86 25.77
CA GLN A 10 6.75 28.17 26.41
C GLN A 10 5.40 28.51 25.74
N PHE A 11 5.29 29.71 25.14
CA PHE A 11 4.12 30.11 24.36
C PHE A 11 4.03 29.37 23.00
N PHE A 12 5.18 29.14 22.35
CA PHE A 12 5.23 28.41 21.07
C PHE A 12 4.89 26.92 21.21
N MET A 13 5.35 26.26 22.28
CA MET A 13 5.02 24.85 22.53
C MET A 13 3.52 24.63 22.83
N SER A 14 2.89 25.55 23.59
CA SER A 14 1.45 25.48 23.87
C SER A 14 0.59 25.69 22.61
N LEU A 15 1.06 26.50 21.66
CA LEU A 15 0.35 26.74 20.39
C LEU A 15 0.45 25.53 19.43
N LEU A 16 1.57 24.81 19.45
CA LEU A 16 1.79 23.56 18.68
C LEU A 16 0.94 22.39 19.21
N VAL A 17 0.77 22.29 20.52
CA VAL A 17 -0.11 21.27 21.13
C VAL A 17 -1.59 21.60 20.86
N ALA A 18 -1.98 22.87 20.95
CA ALA A 18 -3.36 23.29 20.69
C ALA A 18 -3.79 23.09 19.22
N THR A 19 -2.90 23.36 18.26
CA THR A 19 -3.15 23.13 16.82
C THR A 19 -3.26 21.64 16.48
N SER A 20 -2.48 20.79 17.15
CA SER A 20 -2.57 19.32 17.00
C SER A 20 -3.89 18.75 17.52
N ILE A 21 -4.40 19.26 18.64
CA ILE A 21 -5.68 18.83 19.24
C ILE A 21 -6.89 19.31 18.41
N LEU A 22 -6.82 20.51 17.82
CA LEU A 22 -7.84 21.03 16.91
C LEU A 22 -7.90 20.24 15.59
N SER A 23 -6.74 19.86 15.04
CA SER A 23 -6.66 18.98 13.85
C SER A 23 -7.29 17.60 14.11
N LEU A 24 -7.10 17.02 15.30
CA LEU A 24 -7.70 15.74 15.71
C LEU A 24 -9.21 15.80 15.99
N LYS A 25 -9.75 16.96 16.43
CA LYS A 25 -11.20 17.13 16.61
C LYS A 25 -11.93 17.36 15.29
N GLN A 26 -11.28 17.97 14.31
CA GLN A 26 -11.88 18.26 13.01
C GLN A 26 -11.94 17.02 12.11
N SER A 27 -10.99 16.09 12.24
CA SER A 27 -11.05 14.78 11.56
C SER A 27 -12.15 13.86 12.09
N ARG A 28 -12.47 13.94 13.40
CA ARG A 28 -13.59 13.20 14.00
C ARG A 28 -14.98 13.65 13.50
N GLY A 29 -15.13 14.92 13.12
CA GLY A 29 -16.39 15.44 12.56
C GLY A 29 -16.62 15.07 11.08
N PHE A 30 -15.59 14.57 10.39
CA PHE A 30 -15.66 14.28 8.95
C PHE A 30 -16.04 12.83 8.65
N LEU A 31 -15.61 11.87 9.48
CA LEU A 31 -16.02 10.47 9.37
C LEU A 31 -17.52 10.27 9.64
N SER A 32 -18.22 11.25 10.22
CA SER A 32 -19.67 11.19 10.44
C SER A 32 -20.52 11.57 9.20
N GLN A 33 -19.92 11.95 8.07
CA GLN A 33 -20.64 12.33 6.84
C GLN A 33 -20.55 11.29 5.71
N VAL A 34 -19.86 10.18 5.93
CA VAL A 34 -19.92 9.00 5.05
C VAL A 34 -20.83 7.98 5.74
N PRO A 35 -21.91 7.49 5.11
CA PRO A 35 -22.74 6.45 5.71
C PRO A 35 -21.90 5.16 5.83
N LEU A 36 -21.40 4.88 7.04
CA LEU A 36 -20.82 3.60 7.38
C LEU A 36 -21.99 2.66 7.71
N THR A 37 -22.33 1.75 6.80
CA THR A 37 -23.19 0.61 7.12
C THR A 37 -22.42 -0.35 8.01
N ILE A 38 -22.66 -0.27 9.32
CA ILE A 38 -22.16 -1.20 10.32
C ILE A 38 -23.20 -2.32 10.47
N SER A 39 -22.83 -3.56 10.18
CA SER A 39 -23.53 -4.74 10.69
C SER A 39 -22.98 -5.05 12.08
N ASP A 40 -23.69 -4.60 13.12
CA ASP A 40 -23.31 -4.83 14.51
C ASP A 40 -23.58 -6.28 14.91
N SER A 41 -22.52 -7.07 15.10
CA SER A 41 -22.55 -8.29 15.90
C SER A 41 -21.82 -7.99 17.22
N SER A 42 -22.60 -7.73 18.27
CA SER A 42 -22.11 -7.50 19.61
C SER A 42 -21.35 -8.72 20.14
N SER A 43 -20.07 -8.53 20.49
CA SER A 43 -19.31 -9.50 21.29
C SER A 43 -18.92 -8.85 22.61
N GLN A 44 -19.41 -9.46 23.68
CA GLN A 44 -18.98 -9.19 25.04
C GLN A 44 -17.48 -9.50 25.16
N VAL A 45 -16.75 -8.60 25.79
CA VAL A 45 -15.30 -8.72 26.00
C VAL A 45 -15.08 -9.60 27.21
N ASP A 46 -14.80 -10.89 26.97
CA ASP A 46 -14.18 -11.76 27.96
C ASP A 46 -12.68 -11.40 28.05
N GLU A 47 -12.26 -10.89 29.20
CA GLU A 47 -10.86 -10.74 29.58
C GLU A 47 -10.27 -12.13 29.89
N HIS A 48 -9.96 -12.89 28.84
CA HIS A 48 -9.12 -14.07 28.97
C HIS A 48 -7.66 -13.67 28.72
N PHE A 49 -6.82 -13.90 29.72
CA PHE A 49 -5.36 -13.79 29.69
C PHE A 49 -4.83 -14.35 28.36
N ARG A 50 -4.33 -13.47 27.49
CA ARG A 50 -3.85 -13.82 26.16
C ARG A 50 -2.45 -14.41 26.26
N ASP A 51 -2.24 -15.52 25.57
CA ASP A 51 -0.92 -15.98 25.18
C ASP A 51 -0.31 -14.93 24.23
N ASP A 52 0.43 -13.99 24.81
CA ASP A 52 1.08 -12.84 24.15
C ASP A 52 2.38 -13.21 23.42
N SER A 53 2.66 -14.49 23.22
CA SER A 53 3.95 -14.96 22.68
C SER A 53 4.05 -15.00 21.16
N ARG A 54 2.95 -14.81 20.41
CA ARG A 54 2.96 -14.86 18.94
C ARG A 54 2.70 -13.50 18.31
N ASN A 55 3.62 -13.12 17.41
CA ASN A 55 3.49 -11.94 16.54
C ASN A 55 2.19 -12.03 15.73
N LYS A 56 1.25 -11.12 15.99
CA LYS A 56 -0.04 -11.04 15.29
C LYS A 56 0.12 -10.25 14.00
N THR A 57 -0.26 -10.87 12.89
CA THR A 57 -0.19 -10.25 11.56
C THR A 57 -1.58 -9.93 11.02
N LEU A 58 -1.74 -8.73 10.48
CA LEU A 58 -2.90 -8.37 9.66
C LEU A 58 -2.49 -8.20 8.19
N VAL A 59 -3.04 -9.06 7.33
CA VAL A 59 -2.93 -8.91 5.87
C VAL A 59 -4.09 -8.07 5.37
N ILE A 60 -3.79 -7.01 4.62
CA ILE A 60 -4.73 -6.02 4.12
C ILE A 60 -4.70 -6.05 2.59
N ILE A 61 -5.84 -6.36 1.97
CA ILE A 61 -6.04 -6.20 0.53
C ILE A 61 -6.74 -4.88 0.28
N THR A 62 -6.23 -4.10 -0.67
CA THR A 62 -6.83 -2.81 -1.04
C THR A 62 -7.25 -2.73 -2.51
N GLY A 63 -8.23 -1.87 -2.80
CA GLY A 63 -8.65 -1.51 -4.15
C GLY A 63 -9.79 -2.39 -4.68
N THR A 64 -9.61 -2.99 -5.85
CA THR A 64 -10.63 -3.84 -6.48
C THR A 64 -10.21 -5.30 -6.45
N LEU A 65 -11.15 -6.20 -6.13
CA LEU A 65 -10.93 -7.64 -6.23
C LEU A 65 -10.71 -8.07 -7.69
N ARG A 66 -9.62 -8.82 -7.91
CA ARG A 66 -9.17 -9.37 -9.19
C ARG A 66 -8.49 -10.73 -8.95
N GLY A 67 -8.19 -11.47 -10.01
CA GLY A 67 -7.44 -12.74 -9.95
C GLY A 67 -8.30 -13.98 -9.66
N GLY A 68 -9.47 -13.81 -9.04
CA GLY A 68 -10.45 -14.88 -8.81
C GLY A 68 -10.00 -15.96 -7.82
N GLU A 69 -10.90 -16.91 -7.57
CA GLU A 69 -10.78 -17.92 -6.50
C GLU A 69 -9.49 -18.73 -6.54
N LYS A 70 -9.00 -19.10 -7.74
CA LYS A 70 -7.75 -19.86 -7.85
C LYS A 70 -6.55 -19.07 -7.33
N THR A 71 -6.53 -17.76 -7.56
CA THR A 71 -5.49 -16.86 -7.04
C THR A 71 -5.64 -16.67 -5.54
N TRP A 72 -6.87 -16.47 -5.07
CA TRP A 72 -7.15 -16.23 -3.65
C TRP A 72 -6.83 -17.46 -2.78
N ASN A 73 -7.04 -18.68 -3.28
CA ASN A 73 -6.62 -19.89 -2.59
C ASN A 73 -5.10 -19.92 -2.35
N THR A 74 -4.28 -19.45 -3.31
CA THR A 74 -2.84 -19.38 -3.08
C THR A 74 -2.46 -18.38 -1.99
N LEU A 75 -3.20 -17.28 -1.84
CA LEU A 75 -3.02 -16.33 -0.74
C LEU A 75 -3.37 -16.99 0.61
N TYR A 76 -4.44 -17.78 0.65
CA TYR A 76 -4.84 -18.49 1.86
C TYR A 76 -3.76 -19.45 2.32
N GLU A 77 -3.33 -20.34 1.42
CA GLU A 77 -2.36 -21.39 1.72
C GLU A 77 -0.97 -20.83 2.02
N ASN A 78 -0.46 -19.93 1.17
CA ASN A 78 0.94 -19.50 1.22
C ASN A 78 1.19 -18.27 2.09
N VAL A 79 0.13 -17.60 2.56
CA VAL A 79 0.26 -16.38 3.38
C VAL A 79 -0.61 -16.45 4.62
N LEU A 80 -1.94 -16.56 4.49
CA LEU A 80 -2.81 -16.40 5.65
C LEU A 80 -2.69 -17.56 6.63
N ASP A 81 -2.89 -18.79 6.16
CA ASP A 81 -2.95 -19.97 7.02
C ASP A 81 -1.57 -20.34 7.55
N LEU A 82 -0.54 -20.26 6.71
CA LEU A 82 0.86 -20.44 7.09
C LEU A 82 1.28 -19.51 8.24
N ASN A 83 0.92 -18.22 8.14
CA ASN A 83 1.32 -17.21 9.12
C ASN A 83 0.29 -16.99 10.24
N GLN A 84 -0.81 -17.76 10.27
CA GLN A 84 -1.94 -17.56 11.18
C GLN A 84 -2.44 -16.10 11.17
N ALA A 85 -2.43 -15.47 10.00
CA ALA A 85 -2.71 -14.05 9.85
C ALA A 85 -4.21 -13.78 9.71
N ASP A 86 -4.65 -12.67 10.27
CA ASP A 86 -5.98 -12.14 10.01
C ASP A 86 -6.03 -11.45 8.64
N LEU A 87 -7.21 -11.44 8.01
CA LEU A 87 -7.45 -10.77 6.73
C LEU A 87 -8.35 -9.54 6.93
N ALA A 88 -7.95 -8.44 6.31
CA ALA A 88 -8.76 -7.24 6.14
C ALA A 88 -8.92 -6.90 4.65
N LEU A 89 -10.10 -6.40 4.30
CA LEU A 89 -10.41 -5.88 2.97
C LEU A 89 -10.76 -4.40 3.08
N LEU A 90 -10.11 -3.57 2.26
CA LEU A 90 -10.48 -2.17 2.03
C LEU A 90 -10.77 -1.98 0.54
N LEU A 91 -12.04 -2.01 0.16
CA LEU A 91 -12.47 -2.10 -1.23
C LEU A 91 -13.30 -0.89 -1.67
N GLY A 92 -13.28 -0.59 -2.96
CA GLY A 92 -14.23 0.38 -3.53
C GLY A 92 -15.65 -0.12 -3.34
N ALA A 93 -16.56 0.75 -2.89
CA ALA A 93 -17.93 0.38 -2.52
C ALA A 93 -18.66 -0.35 -3.68
N LYS A 94 -19.29 -1.48 -3.38
CA LYS A 94 -20.05 -2.28 -4.35
C LYS A 94 -21.45 -2.64 -3.84
N PRO A 95 -22.40 -2.92 -4.75
CA PRO A 95 -23.69 -3.49 -4.37
C PRO A 95 -23.53 -4.80 -3.60
N GLU A 96 -24.34 -5.02 -2.56
CA GLU A 96 -24.25 -6.18 -1.67
C GLU A 96 -24.31 -7.53 -2.40
N LYS A 97 -25.12 -7.60 -3.47
CA LYS A 97 -25.24 -8.78 -4.34
C LYS A 97 -23.91 -9.22 -5.00
N GLU A 98 -22.89 -8.36 -5.00
CA GLU A 98 -21.56 -8.63 -5.56
C GLU A 98 -20.53 -9.03 -4.48
N LYS A 99 -20.94 -9.12 -3.20
CA LYS A 99 -20.05 -9.40 -2.05
C LYS A 99 -20.05 -10.86 -1.60
N ASN A 100 -20.13 -11.80 -2.54
CA ASN A 100 -20.17 -13.24 -2.22
C ASN A 100 -18.89 -14.01 -2.62
N SER A 101 -17.72 -13.38 -2.51
CA SER A 101 -16.46 -14.09 -2.78
C SER A 101 -15.90 -14.76 -1.53
N SER A 102 -15.02 -15.75 -1.71
CA SER A 102 -14.32 -16.37 -0.57
C SER A 102 -13.51 -15.36 0.24
N LEU A 103 -12.99 -14.30 -0.38
CA LEU A 103 -12.28 -13.23 0.33
C LEU A 103 -13.18 -12.50 1.32
N TYR A 104 -14.42 -12.17 0.92
CA TYR A 104 -15.40 -11.55 1.81
C TYR A 104 -15.71 -12.45 3.01
N GLN A 105 -15.84 -13.75 2.77
CA GLN A 105 -16.13 -14.74 3.83
C GLN A 105 -14.94 -14.95 4.78
N ARG A 106 -13.70 -14.89 4.26
CA ARG A 106 -12.48 -15.10 5.06
C ARG A 106 -12.07 -13.87 5.86
N ALA A 107 -12.49 -12.67 5.45
CA ALA A 107 -12.06 -11.41 6.05
C ALA A 107 -12.64 -11.21 7.46
N LYS A 108 -11.75 -10.86 8.39
CA LYS A 108 -12.10 -10.42 9.74
C LYS A 108 -12.55 -8.97 9.79
N TYR A 109 -11.98 -8.14 8.91
CA TYR A 109 -12.35 -6.75 8.77
C TYR A 109 -12.74 -6.43 7.33
N LEU A 110 -13.81 -5.67 7.19
CA LEU A 110 -14.35 -5.26 5.92
C LEU A 110 -14.64 -3.76 5.99
N TRP A 111 -13.96 -3.02 5.12
CA TRP A 111 -14.17 -1.59 4.95
C TRP A 111 -14.38 -1.27 3.49
N GLU A 112 -15.20 -0.27 3.25
CA GLU A 112 -15.44 0.26 1.92
C GLU A 112 -15.02 1.73 1.85
N PHE A 113 -14.65 2.18 0.65
CA PHE A 113 -14.43 3.58 0.35
C PHE A 113 -15.27 4.02 -0.86
N PRO A 114 -15.68 5.31 -0.91
CA PRO A 114 -16.39 5.84 -2.05
C PRO A 114 -15.53 5.82 -3.32
N GLU A 115 -16.13 5.40 -4.44
CA GLU A 115 -15.51 5.51 -5.76
C GLU A 115 -15.85 6.87 -6.38
N TYR A 116 -14.81 7.61 -6.77
CA TYR A 116 -14.96 8.93 -7.38
C TYR A 116 -14.87 8.86 -8.90
N SER A 117 -15.69 9.64 -9.59
CA SER A 117 -15.59 9.84 -11.04
C SER A 117 -14.38 10.70 -11.40
N ASP A 118 -14.02 11.65 -10.53
CA ASP A 118 -12.79 12.43 -10.56
C ASP A 118 -12.10 12.37 -9.20
N TRP A 119 -10.97 11.67 -9.14
CA TRP A 119 -10.23 11.51 -7.88
C TRP A 119 -9.62 12.82 -7.37
N THR A 120 -9.63 13.91 -8.15
CA THR A 120 -9.28 15.25 -7.65
C THR A 120 -10.18 15.68 -6.49
N ASP A 121 -11.46 15.30 -6.52
CA ASP A 121 -12.41 15.58 -5.44
C ASP A 121 -11.97 14.90 -4.15
N ALA A 122 -11.53 13.64 -4.24
CA ALA A 122 -11.03 12.87 -3.12
C ALA A 122 -9.75 13.48 -2.52
N LEU A 123 -8.84 13.98 -3.37
CA LEU A 123 -7.60 14.63 -2.95
C LEU A 123 -7.86 15.96 -2.22
N ASN A 124 -8.85 16.73 -2.68
CA ASN A 124 -9.23 18.00 -2.03
C ASN A 124 -9.73 17.81 -0.59
N LEU A 125 -10.26 16.64 -0.24
CA LEU A 125 -10.66 16.33 1.14
C LEU A 125 -9.47 16.33 2.10
N ILE A 126 -8.29 15.95 1.62
CA ILE A 126 -7.06 15.87 2.43
C ILE A 126 -6.50 17.27 2.72
N THR A 127 -6.72 18.20 1.79
CA THR A 127 -6.19 19.57 1.85
C THR A 127 -7.17 20.57 2.43
N ASN A 128 -8.26 20.12 3.07
CA ASN A 128 -9.37 20.98 3.52
C ASN A 128 -9.90 21.89 2.40
N ASN A 129 -10.03 21.34 1.19
CA ASN A 129 -10.44 22.03 -0.03
C ASN A 129 -9.48 23.15 -0.51
N ASP A 130 -8.24 23.22 -0.01
CA ASP A 130 -7.22 24.03 -0.66
C ASP A 130 -6.85 23.39 -2.01
N THR A 131 -6.98 24.14 -3.10
CA THR A 131 -6.71 23.70 -4.47
C THR A 131 -5.35 24.16 -5.01
N LYS A 132 -4.54 24.88 -4.22
CA LYS A 132 -3.22 25.37 -4.66
C LYS A 132 -2.26 24.24 -5.02
N TRP A 133 -2.34 23.11 -4.31
CA TRP A 133 -1.56 21.92 -4.64
C TRP A 133 -1.80 21.49 -6.09
N HIS A 134 -3.06 21.54 -6.53
CA HIS A 134 -3.46 21.07 -7.85
C HIS A 134 -2.81 21.92 -8.92
N VAL A 135 -2.80 23.25 -8.80
CA VAL A 135 -2.12 24.14 -9.76
C VAL A 135 -0.62 23.86 -9.82
N LEU A 136 0.05 23.75 -8.68
CA LEU A 136 1.50 23.58 -8.61
C LEU A 136 1.95 22.21 -9.11
N LEU A 137 1.26 21.15 -8.68
CA LEU A 137 1.58 19.78 -9.07
C LEU A 137 1.13 19.48 -10.52
N ARG A 138 0.06 20.12 -11.01
CA ARG A 138 -0.40 20.02 -12.41
C ARG A 138 0.69 20.48 -13.36
N HIS A 139 1.24 21.68 -13.16
CA HIS A 139 2.29 22.19 -14.03
C HIS A 139 3.56 21.35 -14.01
N ALA A 140 3.85 20.68 -12.89
CA ALA A 140 5.02 19.84 -12.81
C ALA A 140 4.79 18.45 -13.39
N PHE A 141 3.68 17.79 -13.05
CA PHE A 141 3.44 16.40 -13.41
C PHE A 141 2.61 16.22 -14.69
N GLU A 142 1.93 17.27 -15.22
CA GLU A 142 1.15 17.19 -16.47
C GLU A 142 1.89 17.70 -17.72
N VAL A 143 2.90 18.57 -17.63
CA VAL A 143 3.47 19.24 -18.82
C VAL A 143 4.27 18.31 -19.75
N GLU A 144 4.52 17.06 -19.35
CA GLU A 144 5.13 16.04 -20.21
C GLU A 144 4.07 15.09 -20.79
N GLN A 145 2.98 15.66 -21.33
CA GLN A 145 1.91 14.90 -21.98
C GLN A 145 2.44 14.13 -23.19
N GLY A 146 2.64 12.84 -22.94
CA GLY A 146 3.14 11.83 -23.87
C GLY A 146 3.46 10.53 -23.13
N THR A 147 3.75 10.60 -21.82
CA THR A 147 4.00 9.41 -21.02
C THR A 147 2.72 8.66 -20.69
N VAL A 148 2.56 7.56 -21.41
CA VAL A 148 1.85 6.31 -21.11
C VAL A 148 1.67 6.13 -19.58
N GLY A 149 0.53 6.60 -19.04
CA GLY A 149 0.01 6.30 -17.70
C GLY A 149 0.15 7.44 -16.72
N GLY A 150 -0.98 7.96 -16.24
CA GLY A 150 -1.14 9.26 -15.58
C GLY A 150 -0.43 9.45 -14.23
N GLY A 151 0.60 8.68 -13.90
CA GLY A 151 1.52 8.93 -12.80
C GLY A 151 0.80 9.20 -11.48
N PHE A 152 1.26 10.24 -10.77
CA PHE A 152 0.62 10.74 -9.55
C PHE A 152 -0.89 11.05 -9.73
N TYR A 153 -1.30 11.56 -10.89
CA TYR A 153 -2.66 11.97 -11.19
C TYR A 153 -3.58 10.83 -11.68
N GLY A 154 -3.10 9.59 -11.78
CA GLY A 154 -3.90 8.50 -12.33
C GLY A 154 -5.21 8.29 -11.57
N GLY A 155 -6.34 8.43 -12.26
CA GLY A 155 -7.69 8.42 -11.69
C GLY A 155 -8.37 9.79 -11.66
N CYS A 156 -7.61 10.89 -11.73
CA CYS A 156 -8.16 12.24 -11.91
C CYS A 156 -8.70 12.42 -13.33
N LYS A 157 -9.64 13.35 -13.52
CA LYS A 157 -10.24 13.62 -14.83
C LYS A 157 -9.18 14.00 -15.86
N GLY A 158 -9.12 13.24 -16.95
CA GLY A 158 -8.13 13.41 -18.02
C GLY A 158 -6.81 12.64 -17.82
N HIS A 159 -6.66 11.93 -16.69
CA HIS A 159 -5.42 11.21 -16.34
C HIS A 159 -5.68 9.71 -16.15
N PRO A 160 -5.31 8.85 -17.12
CA PRO A 160 -5.49 7.40 -17.00
C PRO A 160 -4.60 6.81 -15.90
N GLY A 161 -4.89 5.59 -15.45
CA GLY A 161 -4.13 4.92 -14.39
C GLY A 161 -4.75 5.05 -12.99
N SER A 162 -3.93 4.87 -11.95
CA SER A 162 -4.42 4.72 -10.56
C SER A 162 -3.54 5.35 -9.47
N GLY A 163 -2.54 6.18 -9.80
CA GLY A 163 -1.63 6.71 -8.78
C GLY A 163 -2.33 7.51 -7.68
N ALA A 164 -3.23 8.42 -8.04
CA ALA A 164 -4.00 9.22 -7.06
C ALA A 164 -4.87 8.32 -6.19
N ILE A 165 -5.50 7.31 -6.81
CA ILE A 165 -6.34 6.33 -6.14
C ILE A 165 -5.53 5.56 -5.08
N ILE A 166 -4.36 5.03 -5.46
CA ILE A 166 -3.52 4.21 -4.58
C ILE A 166 -3.04 5.02 -3.37
N PHE A 167 -2.63 6.27 -3.58
CA PHE A 167 -2.21 7.14 -2.49
C PHE A 167 -3.36 7.56 -1.58
N TRP A 168 -4.53 7.83 -2.16
CA TRP A 168 -5.71 8.16 -1.38
C TRP A 168 -6.16 6.97 -0.53
N ILE A 169 -6.17 5.76 -1.09
CA ILE A 169 -6.48 4.52 -0.36
C ILE A 169 -5.52 4.31 0.82
N ARG A 170 -4.22 4.56 0.64
CA ARG A 170 -3.22 4.47 1.72
C ARG A 170 -3.50 5.47 2.84
N TRP A 171 -3.82 6.72 2.48
CA TRP A 171 -4.22 7.73 3.46
C TRP A 171 -5.50 7.32 4.20
N TYR A 172 -6.52 6.86 3.49
CA TYR A 172 -7.78 6.42 4.07
C TYR A 172 -7.59 5.22 5.01
N LEU A 173 -6.79 4.24 4.60
CA LEU A 173 -6.38 3.11 5.44
C LEU A 173 -5.67 3.56 6.72
N SER A 174 -4.81 4.58 6.64
CA SER A 174 -4.13 5.12 7.82
C SER A 174 -5.11 5.68 8.86
N ASN A 175 -6.25 6.25 8.42
CA ASN A 175 -7.29 6.73 9.31
C ASN A 175 -8.03 5.56 9.98
N ILE A 176 -8.39 4.53 9.22
CA ILE A 176 -9.03 3.31 9.74
C ILE A 176 -8.15 2.64 10.81
N ILE A 177 -6.84 2.49 10.56
CA ILE A 177 -5.91 1.87 11.50
C ILE A 177 -5.82 2.66 12.82
N LYS A 178 -5.86 3.99 12.74
CA LYS A 178 -5.87 4.87 13.92
C LYS A 178 -7.19 4.76 14.68
N GLU A 179 -8.31 4.87 13.97
CA GLU A 179 -9.66 4.83 14.55
C GLU A 179 -9.92 3.52 15.30
N HIS A 180 -9.61 2.38 14.69
CA HIS A 180 -9.81 1.06 15.30
C HIS A 180 -8.64 0.60 16.18
N SER A 181 -7.62 1.45 16.36
CA SER A 181 -6.40 1.17 17.12
C SER A 181 -5.73 -0.15 16.71
N LEU A 182 -5.72 -0.46 15.41
CA LEU A 182 -5.20 -1.74 14.90
C LEU A 182 -3.69 -1.86 15.12
N HIS A 183 -2.99 -0.73 15.09
CA HIS A 183 -1.55 -0.65 15.38
C HIS A 183 -1.19 -1.03 16.84
N LEU A 184 -2.18 -1.14 17.73
CA LEU A 184 -2.02 -1.68 19.09
C LEU A 184 -2.44 -3.14 19.23
N LYS A 185 -3.09 -3.71 18.20
CA LYS A 185 -3.66 -5.07 18.20
C LYS A 185 -2.82 -6.07 17.40
N TYR A 186 -2.05 -5.56 16.46
CA TYR A 186 -1.21 -6.31 15.54
C TYR A 186 0.21 -5.80 15.63
N ASP A 187 1.17 -6.73 15.55
CA ASP A 187 2.60 -6.43 15.58
C ASP A 187 3.13 -6.16 14.17
N ARG A 188 2.46 -6.73 13.17
CA ARG A 188 2.88 -6.70 11.77
C ARG A 188 1.72 -6.51 10.82
N PHE A 189 1.97 -5.79 9.75
CA PHE A 189 1.02 -5.56 8.68
C PHE A 189 1.62 -6.00 7.34
N VAL A 190 0.77 -6.58 6.51
CA VAL A 190 1.06 -6.85 5.09
C VAL A 190 0.04 -6.09 4.27
N LEU A 191 0.47 -5.12 3.48
CA LEU A 191 -0.39 -4.48 2.48
C LEU A 191 -0.13 -5.15 1.13
N THR A 192 -1.15 -5.79 0.55
CA THR A 192 -1.02 -6.56 -0.68
C THR A 192 -2.22 -6.37 -1.61
N ARG A 193 -2.24 -7.12 -2.72
CA ARG A 193 -3.28 -7.10 -3.74
C ARG A 193 -3.98 -8.45 -3.83
N SER A 194 -5.23 -8.43 -4.30
CA SER A 194 -6.02 -9.65 -4.55
C SER A 194 -5.56 -10.45 -5.76
N ASP A 195 -4.89 -9.82 -6.72
CA ASP A 195 -4.38 -10.44 -7.94
C ASP A 195 -2.93 -10.92 -7.85
N HIS A 196 -2.38 -11.09 -6.65
CA HIS A 196 -1.10 -11.77 -6.46
C HIS A 196 -1.30 -13.27 -6.36
N TYR A 197 -0.76 -14.00 -7.33
CA TYR A 197 -0.69 -15.46 -7.33
C TYR A 197 0.62 -15.89 -6.66
N TYR A 198 0.53 -16.59 -5.53
CA TYR A 198 1.69 -17.05 -4.77
C TYR A 198 2.08 -18.46 -5.24
N LEU A 199 3.31 -18.60 -5.72
CA LEU A 199 3.84 -19.88 -6.23
C LEU A 199 4.40 -20.78 -5.13
N CYS A 200 4.78 -20.19 -3.99
CA CYS A 200 5.30 -20.89 -2.83
C CYS A 200 5.06 -20.07 -1.55
N GLU A 201 5.35 -20.71 -0.41
CA GLU A 201 5.21 -20.13 0.93
C GLU A 201 5.88 -18.75 1.03
N HIS A 202 5.12 -17.78 1.52
CA HIS A 202 5.61 -16.49 1.97
C HIS A 202 5.61 -16.47 3.51
N ASP A 203 6.58 -17.18 4.08
CA ASP A 203 6.75 -17.29 5.53
C ASP A 203 7.32 -15.97 6.08
N LEU A 204 6.50 -15.25 6.85
CA LEU A 204 6.88 -13.97 7.44
C LEU A 204 7.85 -14.15 8.62
N SER A 205 8.00 -15.36 9.16
CA SER A 205 8.99 -15.64 10.20
C SER A 205 10.44 -15.59 9.67
N GLU A 206 10.63 -15.72 8.35
CA GLU A 206 11.91 -15.55 7.67
C GLU A 206 12.35 -14.08 7.58
N LEU A 207 11.44 -13.12 7.83
CA LEU A 207 11.67 -11.69 7.72
C LEU A 207 11.90 -11.05 9.10
N ASP A 208 12.89 -10.16 9.21
CA ASP A 208 13.12 -9.41 10.44
C ASP A 208 11.84 -8.64 10.82
N PRO A 209 11.25 -8.90 12.01
CA PRO A 209 10.01 -8.28 12.44
C PRO A 209 10.10 -6.75 12.57
N ASN A 210 11.29 -6.17 12.69
CA ASN A 210 11.49 -4.74 12.92
C ASN A 210 11.73 -3.95 11.64
N GLU A 211 11.77 -4.61 10.48
CA GLU A 211 12.09 -3.97 9.21
C GLU A 211 10.91 -3.89 8.25
N VAL A 212 10.99 -2.94 7.32
CA VAL A 212 10.05 -2.81 6.20
C VAL A 212 10.59 -3.67 5.06
N TRP A 213 9.76 -4.55 4.50
CA TRP A 213 10.17 -5.48 3.46
C TRP A 213 9.35 -5.30 2.17
N LEU A 214 10.05 -5.37 1.04
CA LEU A 214 9.48 -5.34 -0.30
C LEU A 214 9.91 -6.58 -1.10
N PRO A 215 9.09 -7.11 -2.01
CA PRO A 215 9.57 -8.11 -2.96
C PRO A 215 10.57 -7.48 -3.94
N SER A 216 11.49 -8.29 -4.47
CA SER A 216 12.35 -7.91 -5.60
C SER A 216 11.53 -7.56 -6.86
N GLY A 217 12.14 -6.82 -7.79
CA GLY A 217 11.56 -6.56 -9.12
C GLY A 217 10.43 -5.51 -9.15
N GLU A 218 10.05 -5.09 -10.37
CA GLU A 218 8.92 -4.17 -10.67
C GLU A 218 8.85 -2.90 -9.79
N ALA A 219 10.00 -2.37 -9.41
CA ALA A 219 10.07 -1.17 -8.56
C ALA A 219 10.02 0.14 -9.35
N TRP A 220 10.14 0.09 -10.69
CA TRP A 220 10.10 1.26 -11.58
C TRP A 220 10.96 2.45 -11.09
N TRP A 221 12.20 2.14 -10.67
CA TRP A 221 13.19 3.07 -10.07
C TRP A 221 12.85 3.59 -8.66
N GLY A 222 11.66 3.28 -8.16
CA GLY A 222 11.14 3.62 -6.86
C GLY A 222 11.07 2.44 -5.90
N PHE A 223 10.02 2.43 -5.07
CA PHE A 223 9.60 1.30 -4.24
C PHE A 223 8.22 0.83 -4.69
N THR A 224 8.05 -0.49 -4.86
CA THR A 224 6.79 -1.05 -5.35
C THR A 224 5.60 -0.62 -4.48
N ASP A 225 4.48 -0.30 -5.13
CA ASP A 225 3.25 0.11 -4.48
C ASP A 225 2.32 -1.06 -4.14
N ARG A 226 2.72 -2.29 -4.47
CA ARG A 226 1.86 -3.49 -4.55
C ARG A 226 1.92 -4.42 -3.37
N HIS A 227 3.08 -4.50 -2.74
CA HIS A 227 3.29 -5.37 -1.60
C HIS A 227 4.29 -4.73 -0.64
N VAL A 228 3.93 -4.67 0.64
CA VAL A 228 4.85 -4.29 1.70
C VAL A 228 4.50 -5.05 2.98
N VAL A 229 5.54 -5.53 3.66
CA VAL A 229 5.46 -6.04 5.03
C VAL A 229 6.12 -5.01 5.94
N ALA A 230 5.50 -4.64 7.06
CA ALA A 230 6.09 -3.69 7.99
C ALA A 230 5.63 -3.95 9.43
N PRO A 231 6.46 -3.60 10.43
CA PRO A 231 6.04 -3.58 11.82
C PRO A 231 5.01 -2.49 12.07
N ALA A 232 4.15 -2.73 13.06
CA ALA A 232 3.11 -1.79 13.48
C ALA A 232 3.64 -0.37 13.76
N HIS A 233 4.80 -0.27 14.39
CA HIS A 233 5.41 1.01 14.77
C HIS A 233 5.93 1.84 13.57
N LYS A 234 6.16 1.24 12.39
CA LYS A 234 6.53 1.94 11.14
C LYS A 234 5.37 2.04 10.14
N PHE A 235 4.30 1.26 10.33
CA PHE A 235 3.30 1.06 9.27
C PHE A 235 2.49 2.32 8.94
N LEU A 236 2.21 3.18 9.92
CA LEU A 236 1.53 4.47 9.64
C LEU A 236 2.40 5.41 8.80
N ASP A 237 3.72 5.40 8.99
CA ASP A 237 4.66 6.20 8.20
C ASP A 237 4.79 5.63 6.78
N VAL A 238 4.82 4.29 6.65
CA VAL A 238 4.74 3.57 5.37
C VAL A 238 3.53 4.00 4.52
N LEU A 239 2.39 4.31 5.15
CA LEU A 239 1.18 4.79 4.49
C LEU A 239 1.17 6.32 4.25
N ASN A 240 2.02 7.08 4.94
CA ASN A 240 2.01 8.55 4.95
C ASN A 240 2.72 9.17 3.73
N ILE A 241 2.15 8.90 2.55
CA ILE A 241 2.67 9.40 1.28
C ILE A 241 2.01 10.73 0.91
N LEU A 242 0.67 10.75 0.90
CA LEU A 242 -0.10 11.78 0.22
C LEU A 242 -0.15 13.14 0.95
N PRO A 243 -0.41 13.22 2.27
CA PRO A 243 -0.54 14.53 2.93
C PRO A 243 0.70 15.41 2.80
N PRO A 244 1.94 14.92 3.01
CA PRO A 244 3.14 15.73 2.82
C PRO A 244 3.31 16.24 1.39
N VAL A 245 3.01 15.38 0.40
CA VAL A 245 3.08 15.74 -1.04
C VAL A 245 2.12 16.88 -1.39
N LEU A 246 0.88 16.80 -0.89
CA LEU A 246 -0.13 17.83 -1.14
C LEU A 246 0.11 19.12 -0.37
N GLN A 247 0.66 19.04 0.84
CA GLN A 247 0.91 20.21 1.71
C GLN A 247 2.19 20.96 1.34
N ASN A 248 3.20 20.26 0.80
CA ASN A 248 4.49 20.84 0.43
C ASN A 248 4.83 20.62 -1.05
N PRO A 249 3.95 20.98 -1.99
CA PRO A 249 4.13 20.64 -3.41
C PRO A 249 5.45 21.17 -3.96
N ASN A 250 5.83 22.41 -3.61
CA ASN A 250 7.07 23.05 -4.04
C ASN A 250 8.33 22.26 -3.68
N TYR A 251 8.34 21.58 -2.53
CA TYR A 251 9.47 20.76 -2.13
C TYR A 251 9.63 19.56 -3.08
N TYR A 252 8.54 18.86 -3.42
CA TYR A 252 8.59 17.73 -4.37
C TYR A 252 8.90 18.19 -5.80
N LEU A 253 8.48 19.41 -6.18
CA LEU A 253 8.89 20.02 -7.45
C LEU A 253 10.41 20.26 -7.49
N HIS A 254 10.94 20.82 -6.41
CA HIS A 254 12.37 21.08 -6.27
C HIS A 254 13.15 19.76 -6.28
N TYR A 255 12.73 18.79 -5.48
CA TYR A 255 13.35 17.47 -5.41
C TYR A 255 13.42 16.84 -6.80
N ARG A 256 12.32 16.82 -7.56
CA ARG A 256 12.33 16.30 -8.94
C ARG A 256 13.34 17.04 -9.83
N LYS A 257 13.36 18.37 -9.78
CA LYS A 257 14.18 19.20 -10.67
C LYS A 257 15.68 19.06 -10.42
N TYR A 258 16.08 18.86 -9.17
CA TYR A 258 17.49 18.93 -8.76
C TYR A 258 18.06 17.60 -8.27
N ASN A 259 17.25 16.58 -7.98
CA ASN A 259 17.77 15.29 -7.55
C ASN A 259 18.37 14.53 -8.74
N PRO A 260 19.68 14.21 -8.72
CA PRO A 260 20.35 13.51 -9.81
C PRO A 260 19.76 12.12 -10.07
N LEU A 261 19.26 11.43 -9.04
CA LEU A 261 18.62 10.12 -9.19
C LEU A 261 17.35 10.19 -10.01
N VAL A 262 16.62 11.32 -9.95
CA VAL A 262 15.42 11.56 -10.76
C VAL A 262 15.80 12.02 -12.18
N ARG A 263 16.85 12.84 -12.34
CA ARG A 263 17.31 13.35 -13.64
C ARG A 263 17.98 12.30 -14.52
N LYS A 264 18.70 11.33 -13.94
CA LYS A 264 19.52 10.36 -14.69
C LYS A 264 18.69 9.35 -15.50
N HIS A 265 17.38 9.27 -15.25
CA HIS A 265 16.44 8.41 -15.97
C HIS A 265 15.65 9.10 -17.08
N ASN A 266 16.08 10.29 -17.52
CA ASN A 266 15.63 10.90 -18.78
C ASN A 266 16.13 10.05 -19.97
N PHE A 267 15.45 8.93 -20.24
CA PHE A 267 15.53 8.28 -21.54
C PHE A 267 14.93 9.24 -22.58
N VAL A 268 15.54 9.29 -23.75
CA VAL A 268 15.14 10.14 -24.89
C VAL A 268 13.67 9.89 -25.30
N ASP A 269 13.12 8.71 -24.94
CA ASP A 269 11.75 8.30 -25.26
C ASP A 269 10.73 8.40 -24.09
N TYR A 270 11.18 8.72 -22.87
CA TYR A 270 10.31 8.87 -21.69
C TYR A 270 10.71 10.11 -20.88
N PRO A 271 10.19 11.30 -21.24
CA PRO A 271 10.43 12.50 -20.47
C PRO A 271 9.72 12.39 -19.10
N SER A 272 10.52 12.16 -18.06
CA SER A 272 10.45 12.76 -16.72
C SER A 272 9.18 12.63 -15.86
N ALA A 273 8.22 11.77 -16.23
CA ALA A 273 7.06 11.47 -15.39
C ALA A 273 7.46 10.76 -14.08
N VAL A 274 7.14 11.37 -12.94
CA VAL A 274 7.29 10.75 -11.62
C VAL A 274 6.15 9.74 -11.43
N ASN A 275 6.49 8.45 -11.45
CA ASN A 275 5.54 7.38 -11.18
C ASN A 275 5.25 7.25 -9.67
N PRO A 276 4.19 6.51 -9.28
CA PRO A 276 3.87 6.31 -7.88
C PRO A 276 5.02 5.75 -7.04
N GLU A 277 5.75 4.76 -7.57
CA GLU A 277 6.84 4.08 -6.89
C GLU A 277 7.96 5.05 -6.49
N MET A 278 8.29 6.01 -7.37
CA MET A 278 9.28 7.04 -7.10
C MET A 278 8.83 7.97 -5.97
N ILE A 279 7.54 8.33 -5.90
CA ILE A 279 7.01 9.18 -4.82
C ILE A 279 7.07 8.44 -3.49
N ILE A 280 6.76 7.13 -3.48
CA ILE A 280 6.91 6.28 -2.29
C ILE A 280 8.36 6.33 -1.81
N LYS A 281 9.32 6.13 -2.71
CA LYS A 281 10.75 6.16 -2.39
C LYS A 281 11.20 7.51 -1.83
N MET A 282 10.75 8.62 -2.41
CA MET A 282 11.06 9.96 -1.90
C MET A 282 10.53 10.16 -0.48
N ARG A 283 9.26 9.81 -0.25
CA ARG A 283 8.60 9.96 1.05
C ARG A 283 9.20 9.08 2.13
N TRP A 284 9.49 7.83 1.81
CA TRP A 284 10.12 6.91 2.75
C TRP A 284 11.55 7.35 3.09
N ALA A 285 12.31 7.90 2.13
CA ALA A 285 13.63 8.44 2.42
C ALA A 285 13.58 9.65 3.38
N GLU A 286 12.58 10.52 3.26
CA GLU A 286 12.35 11.63 4.20
C GLU A 286 12.01 11.17 5.61
N ASP A 287 11.26 10.07 5.73
CA ASP A 287 10.87 9.48 7.01
C ASP A 287 11.96 8.52 7.57
N GLY A 288 13.11 8.42 6.90
CA GLY A 288 14.21 7.53 7.31
C GLY A 288 13.92 6.03 7.14
N ILE A 289 12.93 5.67 6.33
CA ILE A 289 12.55 4.29 6.04
C ILE A 289 13.45 3.75 4.94
N ILE A 290 14.26 2.75 5.28
CA ILE A 290 15.10 2.01 4.34
C ILE A 290 14.56 0.58 4.26
N PRO A 291 13.85 0.20 3.18
CA PRO A 291 13.30 -1.13 3.07
C PRO A 291 14.39 -2.18 2.82
N GLN A 292 14.17 -3.37 3.36
CA GLN A 292 14.84 -4.60 2.99
C GLN A 292 14.08 -5.29 1.86
N TYR A 293 14.74 -6.24 1.20
CA TYR A 293 14.18 -6.97 0.07
C TYR A 293 14.19 -8.47 0.30
N PHE A 294 13.11 -9.14 -0.12
CA PHE A 294 13.03 -10.59 -0.18
C PHE A 294 12.82 -11.06 -1.61
N GLY A 295 13.23 -12.31 -1.89
CA GLY A 295 12.98 -12.94 -3.19
C GLY A 295 11.49 -13.04 -3.45
N ARG A 296 11.03 -12.53 -4.59
CA ARG A 296 9.61 -12.51 -4.95
C ARG A 296 9.04 -13.92 -4.99
N THR A 297 7.94 -14.19 -4.27
CA THR A 297 7.24 -15.49 -4.28
C THR A 297 5.91 -15.45 -5.02
N MET A 298 5.53 -14.26 -5.53
CA MET A 298 4.25 -14.01 -6.16
C MET A 298 4.34 -13.10 -7.38
N PHE A 299 3.40 -13.28 -8.30
CA PHE A 299 3.27 -12.45 -9.49
C PHE A 299 1.84 -11.94 -9.66
N THR A 300 1.69 -10.79 -10.32
CA THR A 300 0.37 -10.25 -10.61
C THR A 300 -0.24 -11.00 -11.79
N CYS A 301 -1.46 -11.49 -11.62
CA CYS A 301 -2.22 -12.19 -12.65
C CYS A 301 -3.58 -11.54 -12.91
N GLY A 302 -4.41 -12.20 -13.72
CA GLY A 302 -5.82 -11.84 -13.89
C GLY A 302 -6.64 -13.03 -14.40
N VAL A 303 -7.96 -12.87 -14.39
CA VAL A 303 -8.92 -13.80 -14.99
C VAL A 303 -9.81 -13.09 -16.00
N LYS A 304 -10.46 -13.86 -16.89
CA LYS A 304 -11.43 -13.30 -17.84
C LYS A 304 -12.48 -12.49 -17.08
N GLY A 305 -12.69 -11.23 -17.48
CA GLY A 305 -13.62 -10.30 -16.84
C GLY A 305 -12.96 -9.33 -15.85
N ASP A 306 -11.69 -9.51 -15.49
CA ASP A 306 -10.98 -8.54 -14.66
C ASP A 306 -10.82 -7.19 -15.40
N GLY A 307 -11.40 -6.14 -14.82
CA GLY A 307 -11.24 -4.77 -15.31
C GLY A 307 -9.89 -4.17 -14.91
N THR A 308 -9.23 -3.44 -15.80
CA THR A 308 -7.98 -2.71 -15.49
C THR A 308 -8.07 -1.27 -15.99
N ARG A 309 -7.51 -0.31 -15.22
CA ARG A 309 -7.40 1.10 -15.61
C ARG A 309 -6.09 1.43 -16.34
N TRP A 310 -5.15 0.47 -16.36
CA TRP A 310 -3.79 0.68 -16.83
C TRP A 310 -3.37 -0.41 -17.82
N ARG A 311 -2.53 -1.35 -17.38
CA ARG A 311 -2.12 -2.49 -18.18
C ARG A 311 -3.19 -3.56 -18.14
N GLY A 312 -3.76 -3.86 -19.31
CA GLY A 312 -4.62 -5.02 -19.52
C GLY A 312 -3.86 -6.33 -19.28
N MET A 313 -4.61 -7.42 -19.09
CA MET A 313 -4.02 -8.75 -19.03
C MET A 313 -3.28 -9.03 -20.35
N SER A 314 -2.17 -9.75 -20.28
CA SER A 314 -1.62 -10.34 -21.49
C SER A 314 -2.60 -11.38 -22.02
N GLY A 315 -2.57 -11.63 -23.34
CA GLY A 315 -3.30 -12.76 -23.92
C GLY A 315 -2.74 -14.12 -23.52
N LEU A 316 -1.63 -14.16 -22.77
CA LEU A 316 -0.96 -15.38 -22.37
C LEU A 316 -1.64 -15.97 -21.13
N ARG A 317 -2.26 -17.13 -21.33
CA ARG A 317 -2.74 -17.99 -20.24
C ARG A 317 -1.61 -18.89 -19.78
N LEU A 318 -1.35 -18.90 -18.49
CA LEU A 318 -0.29 -19.68 -17.85
C LEU A 318 -0.79 -21.09 -17.43
N GLU A 319 0.13 -21.96 -17.04
CA GLU A 319 -0.16 -23.31 -16.54
C GLU A 319 -0.96 -23.27 -15.23
N GLU A 320 -0.73 -22.24 -14.41
CA GLU A 320 -1.50 -21.91 -13.22
C GLU A 320 -2.95 -21.54 -13.56
N GLY A 321 -3.33 -21.50 -14.84
CA GLY A 321 -4.71 -21.30 -15.31
C GLY A 321 -5.20 -19.85 -15.20
N VAL A 322 -4.29 -18.93 -14.88
CA VAL A 322 -4.51 -17.47 -14.83
C VAL A 322 -3.84 -16.79 -16.02
N TYR A 323 -4.15 -15.51 -16.25
CA TYR A 323 -3.52 -14.70 -17.29
C TYR A 323 -2.36 -13.90 -16.72
N LEU A 324 -1.23 -13.90 -17.42
CA LEU A 324 -0.04 -13.16 -17.02
C LEU A 324 -0.27 -11.65 -17.17
N LYS A 325 0.28 -10.85 -16.25
CA LYS A 325 0.25 -9.38 -16.36
C LYS A 325 1.64 -8.76 -16.48
N TYR A 326 2.60 -9.22 -15.68
CA TYR A 326 3.99 -8.76 -15.70
C TYR A 326 4.91 -9.98 -15.77
N GLU A 327 5.63 -10.08 -16.89
CA GLU A 327 6.49 -11.23 -17.19
C GLU A 327 7.67 -11.34 -16.21
N ASP A 328 8.24 -10.21 -15.81
CA ASP A 328 9.37 -10.18 -14.89
C ASP A 328 8.97 -10.67 -13.49
N GLU A 329 7.77 -10.30 -13.00
CA GLU A 329 7.25 -10.84 -11.73
C GLU A 329 7.10 -12.36 -11.79
N TYR A 330 6.61 -12.89 -12.91
CA TYR A 330 6.42 -14.33 -13.09
C TYR A 330 7.76 -15.07 -13.11
N LYS A 331 8.73 -14.58 -13.90
CA LYS A 331 10.08 -15.17 -13.95
C LYS A 331 10.77 -15.16 -12.59
N GLU A 332 10.75 -14.02 -11.88
CA GLU A 332 11.36 -13.90 -10.56
C GLU A 332 10.66 -14.81 -9.53
N ALA A 333 9.33 -14.91 -9.58
CA ALA A 333 8.57 -15.77 -8.68
C ALA A 333 8.90 -17.26 -8.90
N HIS A 334 8.97 -17.71 -10.15
CA HIS A 334 9.37 -19.09 -10.46
C HIS A 334 10.80 -19.39 -10.04
N HIS A 335 11.75 -18.48 -10.31
CA HIS A 335 13.13 -18.66 -9.91
C HIS A 335 13.25 -18.81 -8.39
N THR A 336 12.67 -17.88 -7.64
CA THR A 336 12.71 -17.91 -6.16
C THR A 336 12.06 -19.18 -5.61
N CYS A 337 10.89 -19.57 -6.14
CA CYS A 337 10.19 -20.74 -5.63
C CYS A 337 10.86 -22.07 -6.03
N PHE A 338 11.51 -22.11 -7.19
CA PHE A 338 12.34 -23.25 -7.57
C PHE A 338 13.51 -23.45 -6.60
N ASP A 339 14.26 -22.37 -6.31
CA ASP A 339 15.40 -22.42 -5.39
C ASP A 339 15.00 -22.83 -3.97
N ARG A 340 13.87 -22.30 -3.47
CA ARG A 340 13.30 -22.66 -2.17
C ARG A 340 12.95 -24.14 -2.11
N ASN A 341 12.31 -24.67 -3.15
CA ASN A 341 11.92 -26.07 -3.23
C ASN A 341 13.14 -27.00 -3.30
N LEU A 342 14.17 -26.62 -4.08
CA LEU A 342 15.42 -27.36 -4.15
C LEU A 342 16.12 -27.39 -2.78
N THR A 343 16.20 -26.26 -2.09
CA THR A 343 16.80 -26.14 -0.76
C THR A 343 16.07 -27.03 0.26
N LYS A 344 14.72 -27.00 0.26
CA LYS A 344 13.89 -27.86 1.13
C LYS A 344 14.11 -29.35 0.82
N ALA A 345 14.24 -29.72 -0.46
CA ALA A 345 14.49 -31.10 -0.86
C ALA A 345 15.87 -31.59 -0.37
N LEU A 346 16.92 -30.78 -0.54
CA LEU A 346 18.27 -31.10 -0.07
C LEU A 346 18.33 -31.25 1.45
N ALA A 347 17.66 -30.36 2.20
CA ALA A 347 17.59 -30.43 3.66
C ALA A 347 16.89 -31.70 4.17
N ARG A 348 15.86 -32.20 3.46
CA ARG A 348 15.14 -33.43 3.83
C ARG A 348 15.96 -34.70 3.59
N HIS A 349 16.91 -34.67 2.66
CA HIS A 349 17.71 -35.83 2.30
C HIS A 349 19.03 -35.95 3.06
N GLY A 350 19.29 -35.11 4.07
CA GLY A 350 20.38 -35.29 5.03
C GLY A 350 21.77 -35.33 4.37
N GLY A 351 21.96 -34.59 3.27
CA GLY A 351 23.21 -34.62 2.53
C GLY A 351 24.34 -33.95 3.33
N ASP A 352 25.22 -34.78 3.90
CA ASP A 352 26.63 -34.40 4.02
C ASP A 352 27.08 -33.86 2.65
N PRO A 353 27.78 -32.72 2.60
CA PRO A 353 28.23 -32.15 1.34
C PRO A 353 29.10 -33.18 0.61
N ILE A 354 28.69 -33.53 -0.62
CA ILE A 354 29.57 -34.21 -1.56
C ILE A 354 30.65 -33.18 -1.92
N VAL A 355 31.80 -33.29 -1.24
CA VAL A 355 33.03 -32.54 -1.52
C VAL A 355 33.63 -32.97 -2.84
#